data_AF-A0ABD5TRF5-F1
#
_entry.id   AF-A0ABD5TRF5-F1
#
_cell.length_a   1.000
_cell.length_b   1.000
_cell.length_c   1.000
_cell.angle_alpha   90.00
_cell.angle_beta   90.00
_cell.angle_gamma   90.00
#
_symmetry.space_group_name_H-M   'P 1'
#
loop_
_entity.id
_entity.type
_entity.pdbx_description
1 polymer ?
#
loop_
_entity_poly.entity_id
_entity_poly.type
_entity_poly.pdbx_seq_one_letter_code
_entity_poly.pdbx_strand_id
1 'polypeptide(L)'
;MQNKYWHISHFVMCVGMFHMFLPNNFKFASVSAYLIIYISIATIILGNVLKYLYSHRLINFLWIMSLVDMAAMIYMISFYRINIDVLTDIFIAYFVIVMVVWLIGEFNLSYRIARESKYPPFSPIVSPGKFFGGYSVQTRVTLSLMAAGMGYMLFVMRSHPM
;
A
#
# COMPACT_ATOMS: atom_id res chain seq x y z
N MET A 1 2.88 -6.69 18.03
CA MET A 1 1.80 -7.44 17.36
C MET A 1 1.42 -6.64 16.14
N GLN A 2 1.84 -7.11 14.96
CA GLN A 2 1.46 -6.52 13.67
C GLN A 2 -0.07 -6.53 13.59
N ASN A 3 -0.67 -5.40 13.21
CA ASN A 3 -2.11 -5.23 13.33
C ASN A 3 -2.83 -6.21 12.40
N LYS A 4 -3.68 -7.10 12.93
CA LYS A 4 -4.44 -8.09 12.15
C LYS A 4 -5.18 -7.43 11.00
N TYR A 5 -5.67 -6.20 11.20
CA TYR A 5 -6.37 -5.43 10.17
C TYR A 5 -5.48 -5.08 8.96
N TRP A 6 -4.19 -4.82 9.16
CA TRP A 6 -3.26 -4.52 8.07
C TRP A 6 -2.99 -5.76 7.22
N HIS A 7 -2.86 -6.94 7.84
CA HIS A 7 -2.74 -8.21 7.10
C HIS A 7 -3.99 -8.53 6.30
N ILE A 8 -5.18 -8.31 6.90
CA ILE A 8 -6.46 -8.51 6.20
C ILE A 8 -6.57 -7.57 5.00
N SER A 9 -6.19 -6.29 5.13
CA SER A 9 -6.25 -5.35 4.00
C SER A 9 -5.32 -5.76 2.87
N HIS A 10 -4.10 -6.22 3.16
CA HIS A 10 -3.16 -6.73 2.17
C HIS A 10 -3.65 -8.00 1.49
N PHE A 11 -4.25 -8.91 2.24
CA PHE A 11 -4.85 -10.11 1.67
C PHE A 11 -5.98 -9.76 0.69
N VAL A 12 -6.85 -8.81 1.04
CA VAL A 12 -7.92 -8.32 0.14
C VAL A 12 -7.34 -7.65 -1.11
N MET A 13 -6.22 -6.93 -1.00
CA MET A 13 -5.51 -6.40 -2.18
C MET A 13 -4.96 -7.51 -3.06
N CYS A 14 -4.28 -8.52 -2.50
CA CYS A 14 -3.77 -9.66 -3.26
C CYS A 14 -4.88 -10.37 -4.05
N VAL A 15 -6.04 -10.62 -3.42
CA VAL A 15 -7.19 -11.23 -4.09
C VAL A 15 -7.69 -10.35 -5.25
N GLY A 16 -7.69 -9.03 -5.05
CA GLY A 16 -8.00 -8.06 -6.09
C GLY A 16 -7.07 -8.12 -7.29
N MET A 17 -5.78 -8.06 -7.02
CA MET A 17 -4.75 -8.15 -8.05
C MET A 17 -4.85 -9.46 -8.81
N PHE A 18 -5.02 -10.58 -8.10
CA PHE A 18 -5.21 -11.89 -8.71
C PHE A 18 -6.41 -11.90 -9.66
N HIS A 19 -7.54 -11.32 -9.24
CA HIS A 19 -8.72 -11.20 -10.09
C HIS A 19 -8.46 -10.38 -11.36
N MET A 20 -7.67 -9.30 -11.28
CA MET A 20 -7.34 -8.47 -12.45
C MET A 20 -6.44 -9.19 -13.46
N PHE A 21 -5.69 -10.22 -13.05
CA PHE A 21 -4.93 -11.07 -13.97
C PHE A 21 -5.75 -12.21 -14.57
N LEU A 22 -6.97 -12.45 -14.10
CA LEU A 22 -7.81 -13.50 -14.65
C LEU A 22 -8.38 -13.09 -16.02
N PRO A 23 -8.59 -14.07 -16.91
CA PRO A 23 -9.31 -13.85 -18.16
C PRO A 23 -10.70 -13.23 -17.94
N ASN A 24 -11.12 -12.32 -18.82
CA ASN A 24 -12.38 -11.55 -18.71
C ASN A 24 -13.66 -12.39 -18.56
N ASN A 25 -13.63 -13.67 -18.92
CA ASN A 25 -14.72 -14.63 -18.76
C ASN A 25 -14.85 -15.19 -17.33
N PHE A 26 -13.83 -15.04 -16.48
CA PHE A 26 -13.87 -15.41 -15.07
C PHE A 26 -14.08 -14.16 -14.20
N LYS A 27 -15.30 -13.97 -13.69
CA LYS A 27 -15.63 -12.88 -12.76
C LYS A 27 -16.12 -13.46 -11.44
N PHE A 28 -15.35 -13.29 -10.37
CA PHE A 28 -15.79 -13.69 -9.03
C PHE A 28 -16.84 -12.75 -8.45
N ALA A 29 -16.76 -11.46 -8.79
CA ALA A 29 -17.69 -10.43 -8.36
C ALA A 29 -17.79 -9.34 -9.43
N SER A 30 -18.81 -8.48 -9.30
CA SER A 30 -18.96 -7.31 -10.16
C SER A 30 -17.90 -6.25 -9.84
N VAL A 31 -17.57 -5.42 -10.83
CA VAL A 31 -16.65 -4.28 -10.68
C VAL A 31 -17.09 -3.36 -9.53
N SER A 32 -18.40 -3.10 -9.44
CA SER A 32 -18.98 -2.27 -8.38
C SER A 32 -18.76 -2.87 -6.99
N ALA A 33 -18.84 -4.20 -6.83
CA ALA A 33 -18.60 -4.85 -5.56
C ALA A 33 -17.14 -4.65 -5.08
N TYR A 34 -16.17 -4.82 -5.98
CA TYR A 34 -14.76 -4.55 -5.69
C TYR A 34 -14.52 -3.09 -5.30
N LEU A 35 -15.09 -2.13 -6.05
CA LEU A 35 -14.97 -0.71 -5.72
C LEU A 35 -15.53 -0.38 -4.34
N ILE A 36 -16.72 -0.90 -4.00
CA ILE A 36 -17.31 -0.71 -2.67
C ILE A 36 -16.37 -1.23 -1.58
N ILE A 37 -15.78 -2.42 -1.78
CA ILE A 37 -14.84 -2.99 -0.81
C ILE A 37 -13.61 -2.09 -0.65
N TYR A 38 -12.94 -1.70 -1.74
CA TYR A 38 -11.73 -0.89 -1.66
C TYR A 38 -11.99 0.51 -1.12
N ILE A 39 -13.07 1.16 -1.54
CA ILE A 39 -13.47 2.48 -1.01
C ILE A 39 -13.77 2.37 0.49
N SER A 40 -14.48 1.32 0.93
CA SER A 40 -14.78 1.10 2.34
C SER A 40 -13.51 0.93 3.17
N ILE A 41 -12.57 0.10 2.69
CA ILE A 41 -11.28 -0.11 3.37
C ILE A 41 -10.45 1.18 3.37
N ALA A 42 -10.35 1.88 2.24
CA ALA A 42 -9.65 3.16 2.14
C ALA A 42 -10.23 4.20 3.11
N THR A 43 -11.55 4.28 3.23
CA THR A 43 -12.24 5.18 4.16
C THR A 43 -11.92 4.84 5.61
N ILE A 44 -11.88 3.56 5.97
CA ILE A 44 -11.48 3.12 7.33
C ILE A 44 -10.02 3.49 7.60
N ILE A 45 -9.11 3.26 6.65
CA ILE A 45 -7.70 3.63 6.80
C ILE A 45 -7.56 5.13 6.96
N LEU A 46 -8.19 5.92 6.08
CA LEU A 46 -8.17 7.38 6.12
C LEU A 46 -8.73 7.91 7.44
N GLY A 47 -9.86 7.39 7.91
CA GLY A 47 -10.44 7.77 9.19
C GLY A 47 -9.49 7.50 10.36
N ASN A 48 -8.75 6.39 10.34
CA ASN A 48 -7.72 6.12 11.34
C ASN A 48 -6.55 7.10 11.24
N VAL A 49 -6.04 7.36 10.03
CA VAL A 49 -4.96 8.33 9.79
C VAL A 49 -5.36 9.72 10.29
N LEU A 50 -6.56 10.20 9.95
CA LEU A 50 -7.09 11.49 10.38
C LEU A 50 -7.31 11.54 11.90
N LYS A 51 -7.84 10.46 12.49
CA LYS A 51 -8.00 10.37 13.95
C LYS A 51 -6.66 10.50 14.68
N TYR A 52 -5.60 9.85 14.17
CA TYR A 52 -4.26 9.97 14.73
C TYR A 52 -3.70 11.38 14.53
N LEU A 53 -3.86 11.95 13.33
CA LEU A 53 -3.43 13.32 13.02
C LEU A 53 -4.09 14.35 13.96
N TYR A 54 -5.40 14.25 14.14
CA TYR A 54 -6.17 15.15 15.01
C TYR A 54 -5.84 14.98 16.50
N SER A 55 -5.50 13.76 16.91
CA SER A 55 -5.11 13.48 18.29
C SER A 55 -3.66 13.90 18.59
N HIS A 56 -2.95 14.52 17.64
CA HIS A 56 -1.50 14.75 17.66
C HIS A 56 -0.72 13.47 18.02
N ARG A 57 -1.27 12.33 17.61
CA ARG A 57 -0.70 11.01 17.83
C ARG A 57 0.08 10.61 16.60
N LEU A 58 1.01 9.72 16.87
CA LEU A 58 1.97 9.22 15.92
C LEU A 58 1.28 8.35 14.87
N ILE A 59 1.45 8.71 13.60
CA ILE A 59 0.88 7.96 12.48
C ILE A 59 1.87 6.86 12.10
N ASN A 60 1.38 5.64 12.04
CA ASN A 60 2.17 4.54 11.50
C ASN A 60 2.27 4.70 9.98
N PHE A 61 3.50 4.83 9.47
CA PHE A 61 3.79 4.99 8.05
C PHE A 61 3.14 3.89 7.19
N LEU A 62 3.00 2.67 7.72
CA LEU A 62 2.29 1.59 7.03
C LEU A 62 0.84 1.95 6.68
N TRP A 63 0.14 2.71 7.52
CA TRP A 63 -1.24 3.12 7.22
C TRP A 63 -1.30 4.09 6.05
N ILE A 64 -0.30 4.98 5.95
CA ILE A 64 -0.19 5.91 4.81
C ILE A 64 0.09 5.12 3.54
N MET A 65 1.07 4.20 3.58
CA MET A 65 1.37 3.31 2.45
C MET A 65 0.14 2.52 2.01
N SER A 66 -0.56 1.88 2.96
CA SER A 66 -1.78 1.13 2.65
C SER A 66 -2.90 2.00 2.09
N LEU A 67 -2.98 3.27 2.47
CA LEU A 67 -3.93 4.21 1.88
C LEU A 67 -3.58 4.48 0.41
N VAL A 68 -2.29 4.66 0.09
CA VAL A 68 -1.82 4.84 -1.28
C VAL A 68 -2.05 3.57 -2.10
N ASP A 69 -1.78 2.38 -1.54
CA ASP A 69 -2.03 1.10 -2.21
C ASP A 69 -3.52 0.93 -2.55
N MET A 70 -4.41 1.27 -1.63
CA MET A 70 -5.86 1.23 -1.86
C MET A 70 -6.31 2.26 -2.90
N ALA A 71 -5.73 3.47 -2.87
CA ALA A 71 -6.00 4.49 -3.88
C ALA A 71 -5.57 4.01 -5.28
N ALA A 72 -4.42 3.34 -5.39
CA ALA A 72 -3.97 2.73 -6.64
C ALA A 72 -4.91 1.61 -7.11
N MET A 73 -5.41 0.75 -6.21
CA MET A 73 -6.41 -0.27 -6.55
C MET A 73 -7.71 0.35 -7.08
N ILE A 74 -8.23 1.39 -6.41
CA ILE A 74 -9.42 2.13 -6.86
C ILE A 74 -9.17 2.77 -8.21
N TYR A 75 -7.98 3.36 -8.41
CA TYR A 75 -7.57 3.99 -9.66
C TYR A 75 -7.56 2.98 -10.81
N MET A 76 -6.86 1.86 -10.65
CA MET A 76 -6.76 0.82 -11.68
C MET A 76 -8.12 0.26 -12.09
N ILE A 77 -9.07 0.13 -11.16
CA ILE A 77 -10.43 -0.36 -11.48
C ILE A 77 -11.26 0.72 -12.17
N SER A 78 -11.25 1.94 -11.62
CA SER A 78 -12.16 3.00 -12.04
C SER A 78 -11.75 3.60 -13.39
N PHE A 79 -10.45 3.72 -13.61
CA PHE A 79 -9.88 4.44 -14.75
C PHE A 79 -9.17 3.52 -15.75
N TYR A 80 -9.44 2.22 -15.69
CA TYR A 80 -8.89 1.24 -16.63
C TYR A 80 -9.00 1.66 -18.11
N ARG A 81 -10.10 2.32 -18.49
CA ARG A 81 -10.36 2.77 -19.87
C ARG A 81 -9.87 4.17 -20.22
N ILE A 82 -9.70 5.05 -19.22
CA ILE A 82 -9.46 6.49 -19.44
C ILE A 82 -7.99 6.86 -19.20
N ASN A 83 -7.22 5.97 -18.56
CA ASN A 83 -5.79 6.05 -18.27
C ASN A 83 -5.21 7.48 -18.21
N ILE A 84 -5.09 8.01 -16.99
CA ILE A 84 -4.45 9.31 -16.77
C ILE A 84 -2.94 9.08 -16.73
N ASP A 85 -2.28 9.21 -17.88
CA ASP A 85 -0.87 8.86 -18.10
C ASP A 85 0.07 9.34 -16.98
N VAL A 86 -0.01 10.63 -16.62
CA VAL A 86 0.83 11.23 -15.59
C VAL A 86 0.61 10.57 -14.23
N LEU A 87 -0.65 10.29 -13.87
CA LEU A 87 -0.98 9.66 -12.60
C LEU A 87 -0.52 8.18 -12.58
N THR A 88 -0.67 7.48 -13.71
CA THR A 88 -0.18 6.12 -13.89
C THR A 88 1.33 6.05 -13.71
N ASP A 89 2.09 6.98 -14.31
CA ASP A 89 3.55 7.05 -14.16
C ASP A 89 3.98 7.31 -12.72
N ILE A 90 3.28 8.22 -12.03
CA ILE A 90 3.53 8.50 -10.61
C ILE A 90 3.34 7.23 -9.78
N PHE A 91 2.27 6.47 -10.00
CA PHE A 91 2.06 5.23 -9.28
C PHE A 91 3.10 4.15 -9.64
N ILE A 92 3.48 4.02 -10.92
CA ILE A 92 4.55 3.08 -11.33
C ILE A 92 5.85 3.42 -10.61
N ALA A 93 6.28 4.68 -10.65
CA ALA A 93 7.51 5.13 -9.99
C ALA A 93 7.43 4.90 -8.47
N TYR A 94 6.30 5.22 -7.86
CA TYR A 94 6.03 4.95 -6.45
C TYR A 94 6.21 3.46 -6.12
N PHE A 95 5.54 2.55 -6.84
CA PHE A 95 5.62 1.12 -6.55
C PHE A 95 7.01 0.53 -6.80
N VAL A 96 7.75 1.02 -7.79
CA VAL A 96 9.16 0.64 -8.00
C VAL A 96 10.03 1.06 -6.81
N ILE A 97 9.88 2.29 -6.32
CA ILE A 97 10.60 2.76 -5.14
C ILE A 97 10.23 1.91 -3.92
N VAL A 98 8.94 1.68 -3.70
CA VAL A 98 8.44 0.88 -2.57
C VAL A 98 8.99 -0.55 -2.61
N MET A 99 9.00 -1.18 -3.79
CA MET A 99 9.63 -2.49 -4.00
C MET A 99 11.09 -2.47 -3.59
N VAL A 100 11.89 -1.52 -4.09
CA VAL A 100 13.32 -1.43 -3.78
C VAL A 100 13.53 -1.22 -2.28
N VAL A 101 12.79 -0.30 -1.65
CA VAL A 101 12.89 0.01 -0.22
C VAL A 101 12.56 -1.21 0.65
N TRP A 102 11.57 -2.01 0.28
CA TRP A 102 11.26 -3.28 0.96
C TRP A 102 12.37 -4.33 0.79
N LEU A 103 12.92 -4.46 -0.42
CA LEU A 103 14.00 -5.40 -0.74
C LEU A 103 15.27 -5.10 0.03
N ILE A 104 15.69 -3.84 0.13
CA ILE A 104 16.88 -3.44 0.90
C ILE A 104 16.63 -3.45 2.40
N GLY A 105 15.36 -3.32 2.82
CA GLY A 105 14.97 -3.37 4.23
C GLY A 105 15.21 -2.07 4.97
N GLU A 106 15.26 -0.94 4.26
CA GLU A 106 15.44 0.40 4.83
C GLU A 106 14.35 0.78 5.85
N PHE A 107 13.15 0.22 5.71
CA PHE A 107 12.10 0.35 6.73
C PHE A 107 12.50 -0.26 8.09
N ASN A 108 13.40 -1.25 8.11
CA ASN A 108 13.99 -1.78 9.34
C ASN A 108 15.14 -0.91 9.85
N LEU A 109 15.88 -0.22 8.97
CA LEU A 109 16.98 0.66 9.37
C LEU A 109 16.46 1.94 10.02
N SER A 110 15.42 2.53 9.44
CA SER A 110 14.72 3.71 9.99
C SER A 110 14.18 3.42 11.40
N TYR A 111 13.70 2.19 11.65
CA TYR A 111 13.32 1.74 12.98
C TYR A 111 14.50 1.70 13.96
N ARG A 112 15.61 1.11 13.51
CA ARG A 112 16.80 0.90 14.32
C ARG A 112 17.39 2.23 14.77
N ILE A 113 17.55 3.18 13.85
CA ILE A 113 18.05 4.52 14.13
C ILE A 113 17.15 5.25 15.14
N ALA A 114 15.82 5.17 14.95
CA ALA A 114 14.88 5.82 15.85
C ALA A 114 14.76 5.16 17.24
N ARG A 115 15.14 3.88 17.36
CA ARG A 115 15.24 3.17 18.65
C ARG A 115 16.56 3.47 19.37
N GLU A 116 17.66 3.67 18.63
CA GLU A 116 19.01 3.87 19.16
C GLU A 116 19.34 5.34 19.49
N SER A 117 18.58 6.33 18.97
CA SER A 117 18.83 7.75 19.31
C SER A 117 18.39 8.09 20.74
N LYS A 118 19.34 8.51 21.58
CA LYS A 118 19.15 8.91 23.00
C LYS A 118 18.44 10.27 23.18
N TYR A 119 18.33 11.04 22.10
CA TYR A 119 17.58 12.29 21.98
C TYR A 119 16.74 12.13 20.72
N PRO A 120 15.40 12.18 20.75
CA PRO A 120 14.62 12.07 19.53
C PRO A 120 14.92 13.33 18.69
N PRO A 121 15.68 13.25 17.58
CA PRO A 121 15.80 14.41 16.72
C PRO A 121 14.48 14.45 15.95
N PHE A 122 13.73 15.56 16.11
CA PHE A 122 12.36 15.77 15.65
C PHE A 122 11.29 15.15 16.57
N SER A 123 10.54 16.03 17.24
CA SER A 123 9.25 15.76 17.88
C SER A 123 8.45 14.79 17.02
N PRO A 124 8.10 13.59 17.51
CA PRO A 124 7.74 12.52 16.63
C PRO A 124 6.36 12.86 16.06
N ILE A 125 6.26 12.98 14.74
CA ILE A 125 5.01 12.77 13.99
C ILE A 125 4.88 11.26 13.65
N VAL A 126 5.98 10.51 13.81
CA VAL A 126 6.09 9.08 13.54
C VAL A 126 6.68 8.37 14.76
N SER A 127 5.92 7.46 15.40
CA SER A 127 6.41 6.65 16.52
C SER A 127 7.19 5.49 15.96
N PRO A 128 8.41 5.25 16.43
CA PRO A 128 9.08 3.99 16.17
C PRO A 128 8.41 2.84 16.94
N GLY A 129 7.56 3.13 17.93
CA GLY A 129 7.02 2.13 18.87
C GLY A 129 6.09 1.10 18.22
N LYS A 130 6.46 -0.19 18.35
CA LYS A 130 5.67 -1.42 18.07
C LYS A 130 5.20 -1.67 16.63
N PHE A 131 5.22 -0.67 15.76
CA PHE A 131 4.72 -0.78 14.38
C PHE A 131 5.81 -0.80 13.30
N PHE A 132 7.05 -0.55 13.70
CA PHE A 132 8.26 -0.69 12.88
C PHE A 132 9.11 -1.89 13.35
N GLY A 133 8.51 -2.88 14.02
CA GLY A 133 9.22 -4.09 14.43
C GLY A 133 9.82 -4.78 13.20
N GLY A 134 11.09 -5.19 13.29
CA GLY A 134 11.84 -5.77 12.19
C GLY A 134 11.02 -6.77 11.39
N TYR A 135 10.69 -6.41 10.15
CA TYR A 135 9.89 -7.28 9.30
C TYR A 135 10.73 -8.50 8.95
N SER A 136 10.12 -9.68 9.11
CA SER A 136 10.74 -10.92 8.64
C SER A 136 11.12 -10.78 7.17
N VAL A 137 12.20 -11.46 6.76
CA VAL A 137 12.62 -11.52 5.35
C VAL A 137 11.43 -11.92 4.46
N GLN A 138 10.61 -12.85 4.94
CA GLN A 138 9.37 -13.27 4.26
C GLN A 138 8.40 -12.09 4.03
N THR A 139 8.10 -11.29 5.06
CA THR A 139 7.21 -10.12 4.90
C THR A 139 7.76 -9.13 3.89
N ARG A 140 9.07 -8.85 3.94
CA ARG A 140 9.73 -7.93 2.99
C ARG A 140 9.60 -8.42 1.56
N VAL A 141 9.88 -9.70 1.32
CA VAL A 141 9.75 -10.31 -0.01
C VAL A 141 8.31 -10.24 -0.49
N THR A 142 7.34 -10.60 0.34
CA THR A 142 5.91 -10.53 -0.02
C THR A 142 5.48 -9.11 -0.40
N LEU A 143 5.86 -8.09 0.38
CA LEU A 143 5.51 -6.70 0.08
C LEU A 143 6.24 -6.16 -1.15
N SER A 144 7.49 -6.60 -1.37
CA SER A 144 8.24 -6.26 -2.58
C SER A 144 7.56 -6.83 -3.83
N LEU A 145 7.14 -8.10 -3.77
CA LEU A 145 6.44 -8.76 -4.86
C LEU A 145 5.05 -8.14 -5.12
N MET A 146 4.33 -7.77 -4.07
CA MET A 146 3.07 -7.05 -4.20
C MET A 146 3.29 -5.70 -4.92
N ALA A 147 4.26 -4.90 -4.46
CA ALA A 147 4.58 -3.62 -5.09
C ALA A 147 5.01 -3.80 -6.55
N ALA A 148 5.85 -4.80 -6.84
CA ALA A 148 6.24 -5.15 -8.20
C ALA A 148 5.04 -5.52 -9.07
N GLY A 149 4.11 -6.32 -8.54
CA GLY A 149 2.87 -6.68 -9.23
C GLY A 149 2.00 -5.47 -9.53
N MET A 150 1.80 -4.57 -8.56
CA MET A 150 1.02 -3.34 -8.74
C MET A 150 1.64 -2.44 -9.81
N GLY A 151 2.96 -2.23 -9.75
CA GLY A 151 3.70 -1.45 -10.74
C GLY A 151 3.61 -2.07 -12.15
N TYR A 152 3.73 -3.39 -12.25
CA TYR A 152 3.58 -4.10 -13.51
C TYR A 152 2.17 -3.95 -14.10
N MET A 153 1.12 -4.07 -13.28
CA MET A 153 -0.26 -3.92 -13.75
C MET A 153 -0.54 -2.52 -14.29
N LEU A 154 -0.06 -1.49 -13.60
CA LEU A 154 -0.14 -0.11 -14.08
C LEU A 154 0.64 0.10 -15.39
N PHE A 155 1.82 -0.51 -15.50
CA PHE A 155 2.62 -0.48 -16.73
C PHE A 155 1.90 -1.16 -17.90
N VAL A 156 1.26 -2.31 -17.67
CA VAL A 156 0.45 -3.00 -18.69
C VAL A 156 -0.76 -2.15 -19.09
N MET A 157 -1.49 -1.61 -18.11
CA MET A 157 -2.62 -0.70 -18.33
C MET A 157 -2.21 0.53 -19.18
N ARG A 158 -1.00 1.05 -18.98
CA ARG A 158 -0.41 2.12 -19.80
C ARG A 158 -0.06 1.69 -21.22
N SER A 159 0.63 0.57 -21.36
CA SER A 159 1.15 0.12 -22.66
C SER A 159 0.06 -0.43 -23.59
N HIS A 160 -1.06 -0.90 -23.03
CA HIS A 160 -2.16 -1.51 -23.77
C HIS A 160 -3.51 -0.93 -23.32
N PRO A 161 -3.83 0.32 -23.69
CA PRO A 161 -5.16 0.86 -23.47
C PRO A 161 -6.18 0.03 -24.28
N MET A 162 -7.08 -0.68 -23.59
CA MET A 162 -8.16 -1.47 -24.22
C MET A 162 -9.39 -0.61 -24.53
#